data_AF-X1IFB8-F1
#
_entry.id   AF-X1IFB8-F1
#
_cell.length_a   1.000
_cell.length_b   1.000
_cell.length_c   1.000
_cell.angle_alpha   90.00
_cell.angle_beta   90.00
_cell.angle_gamma   90.00
#
_symmetry.space_group_name_H-M   'P 1'
#
loop_
_entity.id
_entity.type
_entity.pdbx_description
1 polymer ?
#
loop_
_entity_poly.entity_id
_entity_poly.type
_entity_poly.pdbx_seq_one_letter_code
_entity_poly.pdbx_strand_id
1 'polypeptide(L)'
;YSLSEADSLRKAMTGLSKEEMENQAARFLKGAVSKGYHANVAKEIFKLISKFASYGFVKAHAAAYTELSYKTCYIKAHYPAELISVVLTNNSGYYSRAQYIEEARRFGIKIKLPHINKSGFKFSVEDEGESIRISLLTVKELGYTSVSSIINERSKNGDFKDFPHFYYRISENRRITEKAIENLIKVGAFDFTGLERKYLLLTCHYLKNLKNNKNIPGYSRRLLLPNKNYSKDFNLEEELEIEEKILGFCISCSPLQYFRSELEEYHT
;
A
#
# COMPACT_ATOMS: atom_id res chain seq x y z
N TYR A 1 39.90 -16.39 29.08
CA TYR A 1 38.71 -16.38 28.23
C TYR A 1 39.13 -16.62 26.79
N SER A 2 38.80 -17.81 26.28
CA SER A 2 38.54 -18.04 24.86
C SER A 2 37.17 -17.45 24.47
N LEU A 3 36.81 -17.46 23.17
CA LEU A 3 35.50 -17.00 22.70
C LEU A 3 34.34 -17.79 23.33
N SER A 4 34.49 -19.11 23.48
CA SER A 4 33.50 -19.96 24.12
C SER A 4 33.33 -19.63 25.60
N GLU A 5 34.43 -19.42 26.31
CA GLU A 5 34.38 -19.05 27.73
C GLU A 5 33.76 -17.67 27.95
N ALA A 6 33.92 -16.74 26.99
CA ALA A 6 33.28 -15.43 27.03
C ALA A 6 31.76 -15.53 26.84
N ASP A 7 31.25 -16.47 26.03
CA ASP A 7 29.80 -16.74 25.96
C ASP A 7 29.27 -17.39 27.25
N SER A 8 30.05 -18.27 27.90
CA SER A 8 29.70 -18.78 29.23
C SER A 8 29.59 -17.64 30.25
N LEU A 9 30.52 -16.68 30.22
CA LEU A 9 30.44 -15.47 31.06
C LEU A 9 29.17 -14.65 30.76
N ARG A 10 28.84 -14.44 29.48
CA ARG A 10 27.60 -13.74 29.07
C ARG A 10 26.36 -14.45 29.61
N LYS A 11 26.30 -15.79 29.52
CA LYS A 11 25.19 -16.61 30.03
C LYS A 11 25.05 -16.45 31.55
N ALA A 12 26.15 -16.53 32.29
CA ALA A 12 26.15 -16.32 33.74
C ALA A 12 25.66 -14.91 34.13
N MET A 13 26.05 -13.86 33.37
CA MET A 13 25.60 -12.49 33.60
C MET A 13 24.11 -12.26 33.31
N THR A 14 23.53 -13.03 32.40
CA THR A 14 22.07 -13.01 32.13
C THR A 14 21.29 -13.94 33.07
N GLY A 15 21.98 -14.82 33.79
CA GLY A 15 21.40 -15.76 34.74
C GLY A 15 21.18 -15.15 36.13
N LEU A 16 20.32 -15.79 36.93
CA LEU A 16 19.99 -15.35 38.30
C LEU A 16 20.94 -15.92 39.37
N SER A 17 21.97 -16.68 38.97
CA SER A 17 22.89 -17.35 39.92
C SER A 17 23.97 -16.41 40.43
N LYS A 18 23.87 -16.02 41.71
CA LYS A 18 24.86 -15.16 42.37
C LYS A 18 26.22 -15.84 42.51
N GLU A 19 26.24 -17.13 42.84
CA GLU A 19 27.46 -17.91 43.02
C GLU A 19 28.25 -18.04 41.71
N GLU A 20 27.56 -18.31 40.60
CA GLU A 20 28.20 -18.41 39.28
C GLU A 20 28.79 -17.07 38.84
N MET A 21 28.09 -15.97 39.14
CA MET A 21 28.54 -14.61 38.87
C MET A 21 29.78 -14.24 39.71
N GLU A 22 29.83 -14.61 40.98
CA GLU A 22 31.00 -14.42 41.85
C GLU A 22 32.23 -15.21 41.36
N ASN A 23 32.02 -16.47 40.96
CA ASN A 23 33.07 -17.33 40.38
C ASN A 23 33.64 -16.73 39.08
N GLN A 24 32.77 -16.21 38.21
CA GLN A 24 33.18 -15.51 36.99
C GLN A 24 33.93 -14.21 37.29
N ALA A 25 33.54 -13.46 38.32
CA ALA A 25 34.22 -12.24 38.75
C ALA A 25 35.67 -12.51 39.19
N ALA A 26 35.85 -13.52 40.06
CA ALA A 26 37.16 -13.92 40.53
C ALA A 26 38.07 -14.36 39.36
N ARG A 27 37.52 -15.14 38.42
CA ARG A 27 38.23 -15.58 37.22
C ARG A 27 38.65 -14.41 36.32
N PHE A 28 37.75 -13.45 36.10
CA PHE A 28 38.04 -12.26 35.31
C PHE A 28 39.14 -11.41 35.93
N LEU A 29 39.06 -11.11 37.22
CA LEU A 29 40.07 -10.33 37.94
C LEU A 29 41.45 -10.99 37.89
N LYS A 30 41.52 -12.29 38.16
CA LYS A 30 42.77 -13.06 38.10
C LYS A 30 43.38 -13.02 36.70
N GLY A 31 42.56 -13.21 35.66
CA GLY A 31 43.01 -13.16 34.27
C GLY A 31 43.42 -11.77 33.79
N ALA A 32 42.81 -10.70 34.33
CA ALA A 32 43.20 -9.33 34.04
C ALA A 32 44.54 -8.96 34.69
N VAL A 33 44.73 -9.30 35.97
CA VAL A 33 45.99 -9.06 36.69
C VAL A 33 47.14 -9.85 36.07
N SER A 34 46.92 -11.11 35.66
CA SER A 34 47.95 -11.91 34.98
C SER A 34 48.36 -11.36 33.61
N LYS A 35 47.54 -10.48 33.01
CA LYS A 35 47.84 -9.75 31.78
C LYS A 35 48.47 -8.36 32.03
N GLY A 36 48.74 -8.00 33.29
CA GLY A 36 49.38 -6.75 33.68
C GLY A 36 48.43 -5.59 33.96
N TYR A 37 47.11 -5.80 33.99
CA TYR A 37 46.15 -4.75 34.31
C TYR A 37 46.01 -4.54 35.84
N HIS A 38 45.89 -3.29 36.27
CA HIS A 38 45.64 -2.96 37.69
C HIS A 38 44.31 -3.53 38.17
N ALA A 39 44.33 -4.15 39.35
CA ALA A 39 43.16 -4.84 39.93
C ALA A 39 41.93 -3.91 40.09
N ASN A 40 42.15 -2.65 40.49
CA ASN A 40 41.07 -1.67 40.65
C ASN A 40 40.36 -1.39 39.33
N VAL A 41 41.13 -1.18 38.25
CA VAL A 41 40.58 -0.95 36.90
C VAL A 41 39.82 -2.18 36.42
N ALA A 42 40.37 -3.39 36.61
CA ALA A 42 39.70 -4.63 36.22
C ALA A 42 38.35 -4.81 36.95
N LYS A 43 38.29 -4.45 38.24
CA LYS A 43 37.06 -4.50 39.05
C LYS A 43 36.00 -3.51 38.55
N GLU A 44 36.40 -2.30 38.19
CA GLU A 44 35.50 -1.30 37.62
C GLU A 44 34.95 -1.72 36.26
N ILE A 45 35.81 -2.21 35.36
CA ILE A 45 35.41 -2.71 34.04
C ILE A 45 34.42 -3.87 34.20
N PHE A 46 34.71 -4.83 35.08
CA PHE A 46 33.80 -5.94 35.32
C PHE A 46 32.43 -5.49 35.81
N LYS A 47 32.39 -4.54 36.74
CA LYS A 47 31.14 -3.92 37.23
C LYS A 47 30.36 -3.24 36.10
N LEU A 48 31.04 -2.57 35.17
CA LEU A 48 30.40 -1.99 33.99
C LEU A 48 29.82 -3.09 33.09
N ILE A 49 30.58 -4.12 32.77
CA ILE A 49 30.10 -5.25 31.94
C ILE A 49 28.87 -5.89 32.57
N SER A 50 28.89 -6.18 33.88
CA SER A 50 27.73 -6.74 34.59
C SER A 50 26.49 -5.83 34.53
N LYS A 51 26.66 -4.51 34.65
CA LYS A 51 25.55 -3.56 34.49
C LYS A 51 24.99 -3.53 33.06
N PHE A 52 25.86 -3.58 32.05
CA PHE A 52 25.46 -3.57 30.65
C PHE A 52 24.84 -4.89 30.19
N ALA A 53 25.16 -6.01 30.84
CA ALA A 53 24.70 -7.33 30.42
C ALA A 53 23.17 -7.44 30.32
N SER A 54 22.42 -6.75 31.18
CA SER A 54 20.95 -6.71 31.14
C SER A 54 20.37 -6.01 29.90
N TYR A 55 21.16 -5.19 29.20
CA TYR A 55 20.78 -4.47 27.98
C TYR A 55 21.62 -4.89 26.76
N GLY A 56 22.50 -5.89 26.93
CA GLY A 56 23.35 -6.38 25.85
C GLY A 56 22.51 -7.03 24.75
N PHE A 57 22.74 -6.63 23.50
CA PHE A 57 22.01 -7.16 22.35
C PHE A 57 22.91 -7.95 21.40
N VAL A 58 22.35 -8.96 20.73
CA VAL A 58 23.10 -9.82 19.81
C VAL A 58 23.44 -9.04 18.54
N LYS A 59 24.72 -8.66 18.40
CA LYS A 59 25.22 -7.87 17.25
C LYS A 59 24.90 -8.50 15.89
N ALA A 60 25.02 -9.82 15.76
CA ALA A 60 24.73 -10.52 14.50
C ALA A 60 23.26 -10.37 14.06
N HIS A 61 22.33 -10.48 15.02
CA HIS A 61 20.90 -10.28 14.75
C HIS A 61 20.60 -8.82 14.39
N ALA A 62 21.15 -7.86 15.15
CA ALA A 62 21.00 -6.44 14.84
C ALA A 62 21.52 -6.12 13.43
N ALA A 63 22.73 -6.57 13.08
CA ALA A 63 23.35 -6.29 11.79
C ALA A 63 22.51 -6.81 10.61
N ALA A 64 21.96 -8.02 10.71
CA ALA A 64 21.12 -8.61 9.66
C ALA A 64 19.84 -7.78 9.41
N TYR A 65 19.18 -7.31 10.47
CA TYR A 65 17.99 -6.47 10.33
C TYR A 65 18.34 -5.04 9.87
N THR A 66 19.45 -4.48 10.35
CA THR A 66 19.94 -3.17 9.88
C THR A 66 20.22 -3.18 8.39
N GLU A 67 20.78 -4.24 7.84
CA GLU A 67 21.01 -4.37 6.40
C GLU A 67 19.69 -4.28 5.60
N LEU A 68 18.64 -4.98 6.06
CA LEU A 68 17.32 -4.94 5.43
C LEU A 68 16.67 -3.54 5.54
N SER A 69 16.77 -2.91 6.71
CA SER A 69 16.29 -1.54 6.91
C SER A 69 17.02 -0.56 6.00
N TYR A 70 18.35 -0.67 5.89
CA TYR A 70 19.15 0.18 5.02
C TYR A 70 18.75 0.02 3.55
N LYS A 71 18.58 -1.22 3.07
CA LYS A 71 18.10 -1.50 1.71
C LYS A 71 16.73 -0.88 1.46
N THR A 72 15.80 -1.02 2.40
CA THR A 72 14.46 -0.39 2.29
C THR A 72 14.56 1.13 2.24
N CYS A 73 15.39 1.75 3.10
CA CYS A 73 15.62 3.19 3.10
C CYS A 73 16.25 3.68 1.79
N TYR A 74 17.22 2.93 1.26
CA TYR A 74 17.85 3.25 -0.03
C TYR A 74 16.82 3.27 -1.16
N ILE A 75 15.97 2.22 -1.25
CA ILE A 75 14.90 2.19 -2.25
C ILE A 75 13.92 3.34 -2.02
N LYS A 76 13.51 3.61 -0.77
CA LYS A 76 12.60 4.73 -0.48
C LYS A 76 13.20 6.08 -0.88
N ALA A 77 14.51 6.27 -0.71
CA ALA A 77 15.19 7.53 -1.02
C ALA A 77 15.34 7.77 -2.53
N HIS A 78 15.53 6.72 -3.32
CA HIS A 78 15.81 6.83 -4.76
C HIS A 78 14.64 6.45 -5.67
N TYR A 79 13.75 5.58 -5.20
CA TYR A 79 12.62 4.97 -5.93
C TYR A 79 11.37 4.89 -5.03
N PRO A 80 10.88 6.03 -4.49
CA PRO A 80 9.78 6.04 -3.53
C PRO A 80 8.47 5.52 -4.14
N ALA A 81 8.19 5.81 -5.42
CA ALA A 81 6.97 5.38 -6.08
C ALA A 81 6.91 3.86 -6.25
N GLU A 82 8.03 3.24 -6.61
CA GLU A 82 8.19 1.80 -6.75
C GLU A 82 7.95 1.11 -5.41
N LEU A 83 8.59 1.58 -4.34
CA LEU A 83 8.41 1.02 -3.00
C LEU A 83 6.96 1.12 -2.55
N ILE A 84 6.34 2.30 -2.68
CA ILE A 84 4.96 2.52 -2.26
C ILE A 84 4.00 1.67 -3.10
N SER A 85 4.22 1.55 -4.40
CA SER A 85 3.37 0.72 -5.27
C SER A 85 3.35 -0.75 -4.85
N VAL A 86 4.50 -1.29 -4.43
CA VAL A 86 4.65 -2.66 -3.95
C VAL A 86 3.94 -2.84 -2.60
N VAL A 87 4.11 -1.88 -1.69
CA VAL A 87 3.44 -1.89 -0.38
C VAL A 87 1.91 -1.85 -0.55
N LEU A 88 1.40 -0.97 -1.43
CA LEU A 88 -0.03 -0.84 -1.73
C LEU A 88 -0.59 -2.13 -2.35
N THR A 89 0.15 -2.73 -3.27
CA THR A 89 -0.24 -3.97 -3.97
C THR A 89 -0.34 -5.14 -2.99
N ASN A 90 0.69 -5.37 -2.19
CA ASN A 90 0.78 -6.55 -1.33
C ASN A 90 0.11 -6.37 0.03
N ASN A 91 -0.32 -5.14 0.36
CA ASN A 91 -0.78 -4.79 1.70
C ASN A 91 0.24 -5.21 2.78
N SER A 92 1.54 -5.08 2.47
CA SER A 92 2.65 -5.60 3.26
C SER A 92 3.20 -4.62 4.30
N GLY A 93 2.58 -3.44 4.39
CA GLY A 93 2.95 -2.40 5.34
C GLY A 93 2.32 -2.59 6.71
N TYR A 94 2.85 -1.88 7.70
CA TYR A 94 2.27 -1.84 9.05
C TYR A 94 0.97 -1.01 9.09
N TYR A 95 0.92 0.06 8.30
CA TYR A 95 -0.23 0.96 8.24
C TYR A 95 -1.23 0.54 7.14
N SER A 96 -2.42 1.12 7.15
CA SER A 96 -3.40 0.88 6.09
C SER A 96 -2.96 1.56 4.78
N ARG A 97 -3.60 1.18 3.66
CA ARG A 97 -3.33 1.77 2.35
C ARG A 97 -3.53 3.29 2.32
N ALA A 98 -4.48 3.81 3.10
CA ALA A 98 -4.73 5.25 3.19
C ALA A 98 -3.47 6.02 3.65
N GLN A 99 -2.76 5.53 4.67
CA GLN A 99 -1.52 6.19 5.12
C GLN A 99 -0.41 6.13 4.08
N TYR A 100 -0.29 5.04 3.32
CA TYR A 100 0.70 4.95 2.24
C TYR A 100 0.36 5.84 1.04
N ILE A 101 -0.92 6.13 0.81
CA ILE A 101 -1.37 7.12 -0.17
C ILE A 101 -0.99 8.53 0.28
N GLU A 102 -1.20 8.88 1.54
CA GLU A 102 -0.74 10.17 2.08
C GLU A 102 0.79 10.29 2.04
N GLU A 103 1.51 9.19 2.30
CA GLU A 103 2.97 9.16 2.15
C GLU A 103 3.38 9.42 0.70
N ALA A 104 2.71 8.80 -0.28
CA ALA A 104 2.95 9.09 -1.69
C ALA A 104 2.78 10.58 -2.00
N ARG A 105 1.70 11.19 -1.51
CA ARG A 105 1.46 12.64 -1.67
C ARG A 105 2.57 13.49 -1.04
N ARG A 106 3.10 13.11 0.13
CA ARG A 106 4.23 13.80 0.76
C ARG A 106 5.52 13.72 -0.05
N PHE A 107 5.72 12.63 -0.79
CA PHE A 107 6.80 12.50 -1.77
C PHE A 107 6.51 13.23 -3.10
N GLY A 108 5.38 13.92 -3.23
CA GLY A 108 4.96 14.58 -4.47
C GLY A 108 4.44 13.62 -5.54
N ILE A 109 4.22 12.34 -5.20
CA ILE A 109 3.76 11.31 -6.13
C ILE A 109 2.25 11.41 -6.28
N LYS A 110 1.78 11.57 -7.52
CA LYS A 110 0.36 11.66 -7.85
C LYS A 110 -0.29 10.29 -7.86
N ILE A 111 -1.40 10.12 -7.16
CA ILE A 111 -2.19 8.89 -7.23
C ILE A 111 -3.27 9.04 -8.31
N LYS A 112 -3.19 8.22 -9.36
CA LYS A 112 -4.16 8.21 -10.44
C LYS A 112 -5.25 7.19 -10.17
N LEU A 113 -6.49 7.60 -10.45
CA LEU A 113 -7.66 6.73 -10.40
C LEU A 113 -7.49 5.48 -11.28
N PRO A 114 -8.25 4.40 -11.00
CA PRO A 114 -8.33 3.24 -11.87
C PRO A 114 -8.62 3.66 -13.31
N HIS A 115 -8.13 2.89 -14.29
CA HIS A 115 -8.41 3.13 -15.70
C HIS A 115 -8.57 1.80 -16.43
N ILE A 116 -9.69 1.61 -17.12
CA ILE A 116 -10.06 0.30 -17.65
C ILE A 116 -9.08 -0.27 -18.69
N ASN A 117 -8.36 0.58 -19.43
CA ASN A 117 -7.32 0.15 -20.37
C ASN A 117 -5.89 0.08 -19.77
N LYS A 118 -5.61 0.77 -18.66
CA LYS A 118 -4.23 0.92 -18.13
C LYS A 118 -4.01 0.15 -16.83
N SER A 119 -4.95 0.22 -15.89
CA SER A 119 -4.85 -0.48 -14.62
C SER A 119 -4.82 -2.00 -14.81
N GLY A 120 -4.01 -2.67 -13.99
CA GLY A 120 -3.89 -4.13 -13.96
C GLY A 120 -4.27 -4.71 -12.60
N PHE A 121 -3.66 -5.84 -12.25
CA PHE A 121 -3.82 -6.48 -10.93
C PHE A 121 -3.05 -5.76 -9.82
N LYS A 122 -1.97 -5.05 -10.17
CA LYS A 122 -1.08 -4.37 -9.22
C LYS A 122 -1.22 -2.87 -9.37
N PHE A 123 -0.86 -2.12 -8.34
CA PHE A 123 -0.58 -0.70 -8.49
C PHE A 123 0.62 -0.55 -9.42
N SER A 124 0.56 0.39 -10.36
CA SER A 124 1.60 0.56 -11.38
C SER A 124 2.18 1.97 -11.30
N VAL A 125 3.50 2.06 -11.26
CA VAL A 125 4.21 3.34 -11.40
C VAL A 125 4.11 3.81 -12.85
N GLU A 126 3.78 5.08 -13.04
CA GLU A 126 3.68 5.75 -14.33
C GLU A 126 4.47 7.08 -14.27
N ASP A 127 4.61 7.74 -15.43
CA ASP A 127 5.24 9.05 -15.57
C ASP A 127 6.63 9.12 -14.91
N GLU A 128 7.49 8.15 -15.21
CA GLU A 128 8.89 8.12 -14.71
C GLU A 128 9.04 8.19 -13.18
N GLY A 129 8.04 7.69 -12.43
CA GLY A 129 8.05 7.69 -10.96
C GLY A 129 7.24 8.82 -10.34
N GLU A 130 6.67 9.72 -11.13
CA GLU A 130 5.87 10.84 -10.62
C GLU A 130 4.44 10.45 -10.26
N SER A 131 3.97 9.26 -10.69
CA SER A 131 2.62 8.83 -10.38
C SER A 131 2.46 7.33 -10.18
N ILE A 132 1.42 6.96 -9.43
CA ILE A 132 1.00 5.58 -9.21
C ILE A 132 -0.45 5.46 -9.61
N ARG A 133 -0.75 4.52 -10.52
CA ARG A 133 -2.12 4.17 -10.89
C ARG A 133 -2.66 3.05 -10.01
N ILE A 134 -3.89 3.22 -9.55
CA ILE A 134 -4.59 2.25 -8.72
C ILE A 134 -4.90 0.95 -9.48
N SER A 135 -4.78 -0.16 -8.76
CA SER A 135 -5.13 -1.49 -9.26
C SER A 135 -6.64 -1.67 -9.45
N LEU A 136 -7.04 -2.43 -10.48
CA LEU A 136 -8.44 -2.85 -10.62
C LEU A 136 -8.88 -3.76 -9.47
N LEU A 137 -7.98 -4.52 -8.84
CA LEU A 137 -8.31 -5.38 -7.70
C LEU A 137 -8.71 -4.59 -6.44
N THR A 138 -8.44 -3.29 -6.39
CA THR A 138 -8.83 -2.44 -5.27
C THR A 138 -10.30 -2.03 -5.34
N VAL A 139 -10.93 -2.13 -6.52
CA VAL A 139 -12.34 -1.79 -6.71
C VAL A 139 -13.23 -2.84 -6.05
N LYS A 140 -14.04 -2.44 -5.07
CA LYS A 140 -15.02 -3.32 -4.42
C LYS A 140 -15.91 -4.04 -5.45
N GLU A 141 -16.26 -5.29 -5.18
CA GLU A 141 -16.99 -6.21 -6.08
C GLU A 141 -16.18 -6.69 -7.31
N LEU A 142 -14.92 -6.26 -7.48
CA LEU A 142 -14.07 -6.69 -8.58
C LEU A 142 -13.03 -7.72 -8.09
N GLY A 143 -13.38 -9.00 -8.23
CA GLY A 143 -12.49 -10.10 -7.85
C GLY A 143 -11.40 -10.39 -8.89
N TYR A 144 -10.47 -11.28 -8.53
CA TYR A 144 -9.38 -11.70 -9.42
C TYR A 144 -9.87 -12.24 -10.77
N THR A 145 -10.92 -13.06 -10.77
CA THR A 145 -11.52 -13.64 -11.98
C THR A 145 -12.16 -12.58 -12.88
N SER A 146 -12.79 -11.56 -12.29
CA SER A 146 -13.36 -10.40 -12.98
C SER A 146 -12.26 -9.58 -13.65
N VAL A 147 -11.23 -9.19 -12.89
CA VAL A 147 -10.08 -8.42 -13.41
C VAL A 147 -9.32 -9.19 -14.49
N SER A 148 -9.08 -10.49 -14.27
CA SER A 148 -8.46 -11.37 -15.28
C SER A 148 -9.26 -11.40 -16.58
N SER A 149 -10.59 -11.43 -16.48
CA SER A 149 -11.45 -11.40 -17.67
C SER A 149 -11.35 -10.07 -18.43
N ILE A 150 -11.35 -8.94 -17.72
CA ILE A 150 -11.19 -7.60 -18.33
C ILE A 150 -9.84 -7.49 -19.06
N ILE A 151 -8.76 -7.90 -18.39
CA ILE A 151 -7.41 -7.83 -18.95
C ILE A 151 -7.28 -8.76 -20.17
N ASN A 152 -7.74 -10.01 -20.06
CA ASN A 152 -7.69 -10.95 -21.18
C ASN A 152 -8.51 -10.46 -22.39
N GLU A 153 -9.67 -9.86 -22.14
CA GLU A 153 -10.52 -9.31 -23.18
C GLU A 153 -9.83 -8.18 -23.94
N ARG A 154 -9.23 -7.20 -23.23
CA ARG A 154 -8.49 -6.10 -23.87
C ARG A 154 -7.18 -6.55 -24.53
N SER A 155 -6.49 -7.56 -23.99
CA SER A 155 -5.29 -8.12 -24.61
C SER A 155 -5.60 -8.83 -25.93
N LYS A 156 -6.77 -9.46 -26.06
CA LYS A 156 -7.18 -10.18 -27.29
C LYS A 156 -7.78 -9.26 -28.35
N ASN A 157 -8.68 -8.37 -27.94
CA ASN A 157 -9.49 -7.57 -28.87
C ASN A 157 -9.15 -6.06 -28.84
N GLY A 158 -8.01 -5.70 -28.24
CA GLY A 158 -7.55 -4.32 -28.10
C GLY A 158 -8.30 -3.51 -27.04
N ASP A 159 -7.88 -2.25 -26.88
CA ASP A 159 -8.40 -1.33 -25.89
C ASP A 159 -9.91 -1.07 -26.02
N PHE A 160 -10.54 -0.75 -24.88
CA PHE A 160 -11.93 -0.30 -24.85
C PHE A 160 -12.02 1.14 -25.34
N LYS A 161 -12.78 1.37 -26.42
CA LYS A 161 -12.98 2.69 -27.05
C LYS A 161 -13.84 3.63 -26.19
N ASP A 162 -14.91 3.11 -25.62
CA ASP A 162 -15.88 3.82 -24.80
C ASP A 162 -16.59 2.85 -23.84
N PHE A 163 -17.48 3.38 -22.99
CA PHE A 163 -18.23 2.59 -22.02
C PHE A 163 -19.17 1.55 -22.69
N PRO A 164 -19.99 1.89 -23.72
CA PRO A 164 -20.79 0.88 -24.42
C PRO A 164 -19.97 -0.24 -25.06
N HIS A 165 -18.78 0.06 -25.60
CA HIS A 165 -17.87 -0.92 -26.17
C HIS A 165 -17.35 -1.88 -25.11
N PHE A 166 -16.99 -1.35 -23.93
CA PHE A 166 -16.66 -2.18 -22.76
C PHE A 166 -17.85 -3.05 -22.34
N TYR A 167 -19.03 -2.44 -22.15
CA TYR A 167 -20.21 -3.15 -21.69
C TYR A 167 -20.59 -4.28 -22.65
N TYR A 168 -20.60 -4.04 -23.96
CA TYR A 168 -20.91 -5.07 -24.95
C TYR A 168 -19.95 -6.27 -24.87
N ARG A 169 -18.63 -6.00 -24.85
CA ARG A 169 -17.59 -7.05 -24.80
C ARG A 169 -17.58 -7.86 -23.51
N ILE A 170 -18.01 -7.26 -22.40
CA ILE A 170 -17.92 -7.85 -21.07
C ILE A 170 -19.28 -8.37 -20.55
N SER A 171 -20.40 -7.87 -21.06
CA SER A 171 -21.75 -8.12 -20.50
C SER A 171 -22.15 -9.60 -20.49
N GLU A 172 -21.69 -10.41 -21.45
CA GLU A 172 -21.96 -11.85 -21.47
C GLU A 172 -21.14 -12.64 -20.43
N ASN A 173 -20.11 -12.00 -19.87
CA ASN A 173 -19.26 -12.61 -18.87
C ASN A 173 -19.94 -12.61 -17.50
N ARG A 174 -20.47 -13.78 -17.11
CA ARG A 174 -21.12 -14.01 -15.80
C ARG A 174 -20.22 -13.76 -14.58
N ARG A 175 -18.91 -13.57 -14.77
CA ARG A 175 -17.95 -13.28 -13.68
C ARG A 175 -17.91 -11.81 -13.28
N ILE A 176 -18.54 -10.92 -14.05
CA ILE A 176 -18.53 -9.47 -13.79
C ILE A 176 -19.97 -9.07 -13.48
N THR A 177 -20.21 -8.69 -12.23
CA THR A 177 -21.54 -8.29 -11.77
C THR A 177 -21.85 -6.88 -12.24
N GLU A 178 -23.14 -6.57 -12.42
CA GLU A 178 -23.57 -5.19 -12.74
C GLU A 178 -23.08 -4.20 -11.67
N LYS A 179 -23.02 -4.64 -10.40
CA LYS A 179 -22.50 -3.80 -9.31
C LYS A 179 -21.03 -3.45 -9.47
N ALA A 180 -20.23 -4.41 -9.95
CA ALA A 180 -18.83 -4.17 -10.23
C ALA A 180 -18.63 -3.17 -11.38
N ILE A 181 -19.51 -3.22 -12.41
CA ILE A 181 -19.51 -2.25 -13.51
C ILE A 181 -19.89 -0.85 -13.00
N GLU A 182 -20.94 -0.73 -12.18
CA GLU A 182 -21.30 0.54 -11.54
C GLU A 182 -20.13 1.10 -10.70
N ASN A 183 -19.46 0.24 -9.94
CA ASN A 183 -18.33 0.67 -9.11
C ASN A 183 -17.16 1.17 -9.95
N LEU A 184 -16.84 0.52 -11.08
CA LEU A 184 -15.83 0.98 -12.03
C LEU A 184 -16.14 2.39 -12.57
N ILE A 185 -17.40 2.66 -12.91
CA ILE A 185 -17.83 3.99 -13.36
C ILE A 185 -17.63 5.02 -12.23
N LYS A 186 -18.09 4.69 -11.02
CA LYS A 186 -18.08 5.60 -9.88
C LYS A 186 -16.68 6.02 -9.43
N VAL A 187 -15.69 5.14 -9.53
CA VAL A 187 -14.28 5.43 -9.18
C VAL A 187 -13.47 5.96 -10.36
N GLY A 188 -14.11 6.32 -11.46
CA GLY A 188 -13.48 7.00 -12.59
C GLY A 188 -12.73 6.12 -13.59
N ALA A 189 -12.99 4.81 -13.62
CA ALA A 189 -12.33 3.89 -14.57
C ALA A 189 -12.58 4.23 -16.05
N PHE A 190 -13.61 5.04 -16.32
CA PHE A 190 -14.04 5.49 -17.65
C PHE A 190 -13.89 7.00 -17.88
N ASP A 191 -13.21 7.74 -16.98
CA ASP A 191 -13.06 9.20 -17.08
C ASP A 191 -12.33 9.62 -18.38
N PHE A 192 -11.54 8.72 -18.98
CA PHE A 192 -10.90 8.94 -20.28
C PHE A 192 -11.90 9.22 -21.43
N THR A 193 -13.18 8.89 -21.24
CA THR A 193 -14.23 9.17 -22.23
C THR A 193 -14.68 10.63 -22.22
N GLY A 194 -14.33 11.40 -21.19
CA GLY A 194 -14.79 12.79 -21.00
C GLY A 194 -16.29 12.90 -20.69
N LEU A 195 -16.95 11.79 -20.38
CA LEU A 195 -18.37 11.74 -20.02
C LEU A 195 -18.53 11.72 -18.49
N GLU A 196 -19.56 12.41 -18.02
CA GLU A 196 -19.89 12.47 -16.59
C GLU A 196 -20.24 11.07 -16.04
N ARG A 197 -19.80 10.78 -14.81
CA ARG A 197 -20.00 9.47 -14.19
C ARG A 197 -21.48 9.15 -13.99
N LYS A 198 -22.31 10.14 -13.62
CA LYS A 198 -23.78 9.97 -13.52
C LYS A 198 -24.43 9.63 -14.86
N TYR A 199 -23.98 10.25 -15.96
CA TYR A 199 -24.43 9.91 -17.31
C TYR A 199 -24.05 8.47 -17.70
N LEU A 200 -22.84 8.04 -17.37
CA LEU A 200 -22.39 6.66 -17.60
C LEU A 200 -23.20 5.65 -16.78
N LEU A 201 -23.57 5.97 -15.54
CA LEU A 201 -24.44 5.13 -14.70
C LEU A 201 -25.84 4.98 -15.32
N LEU A 202 -26.43 6.06 -15.84
CA LEU A 202 -27.71 6.00 -16.55
C LEU A 202 -27.61 5.13 -17.80
N THR A 203 -26.51 5.28 -18.56
CA THR A 203 -26.21 4.45 -19.74
C THR A 203 -26.08 2.97 -19.34
N CYS A 204 -25.40 2.66 -18.24
CA CYS A 204 -25.29 1.31 -17.70
C CYS A 204 -26.68 0.72 -17.39
N HIS A 205 -27.55 1.49 -16.74
CA HIS A 205 -28.92 1.07 -16.44
C HIS A 205 -29.74 0.79 -17.71
N TYR A 206 -29.63 1.67 -18.72
CA TYR A 206 -30.30 1.50 -20.01
C TYR A 206 -29.84 0.23 -20.74
N LEU A 207 -28.53 0.00 -20.84
CA LEU A 207 -27.95 -1.17 -21.49
C LEU A 207 -28.34 -2.49 -20.79
N LYS A 208 -28.39 -2.47 -19.45
CA LYS A 208 -28.88 -3.60 -18.65
C LYS A 208 -30.32 -3.96 -19.00
N ASN A 209 -31.20 -2.97 -19.14
CA ASN A 209 -32.60 -3.21 -19.50
C ASN A 209 -32.75 -3.74 -20.93
N LEU A 210 -31.98 -3.22 -21.89
CA LEU A 210 -31.95 -3.75 -23.26
C LEU A 210 -31.51 -5.22 -23.31
N LYS A 211 -30.48 -5.57 -22.53
CA LYS A 211 -29.98 -6.95 -22.39
C LYS A 211 -31.05 -7.89 -21.84
N ASN A 212 -31.75 -7.48 -20.78
CA ASN A 212 -32.82 -8.29 -20.19
C ASN A 212 -33.97 -8.54 -21.20
N ASN A 213 -34.24 -7.57 -22.07
CA ASN A 213 -35.27 -7.68 -23.10
C ASN A 213 -34.82 -8.41 -24.38
N LYS A 214 -33.62 -9.02 -24.39
CA LYS A 214 -32.99 -9.65 -25.58
C LYS A 214 -32.90 -8.72 -26.81
N ASN A 215 -32.98 -7.42 -26.60
CA ASN A 215 -32.94 -6.39 -27.63
C ASN A 215 -31.60 -5.68 -27.58
N ILE A 216 -30.49 -6.41 -27.78
CA ILE A 216 -29.18 -5.79 -27.95
C ILE A 216 -28.92 -5.70 -29.46
N PRO A 217 -29.10 -4.53 -30.10
CA PRO A 217 -28.54 -4.32 -31.42
C PRO A 217 -27.02 -4.52 -31.33
N GLY A 218 -26.38 -5.02 -32.39
CA GLY A 218 -24.92 -5.05 -32.47
C GLY A 218 -24.32 -3.68 -32.10
N TYR A 219 -23.08 -3.66 -31.58
CA TYR A 219 -22.43 -2.43 -31.08
C TYR A 219 -22.65 -1.25 -32.04
N SER A 220 -23.29 -0.20 -31.54
CA SER A 220 -23.53 1.04 -32.25
C SER A 220 -23.33 2.21 -31.31
N ARG A 221 -22.65 3.25 -31.78
CA ARG A 221 -22.45 4.51 -31.04
C ARG A 221 -23.79 5.19 -30.67
N ARG A 222 -24.88 4.79 -31.31
CA ARG A 222 -26.27 5.20 -31.01
C ARG A 222 -26.81 4.63 -29.68
N LEU A 223 -26.08 3.75 -29.01
CA LEU A 223 -26.41 3.24 -27.68
C LEU A 223 -26.11 4.25 -26.56
N LEU A 224 -25.34 5.30 -26.86
CA LEU A 224 -25.22 6.46 -25.98
C LEU A 224 -26.54 7.21 -26.00
N LEU A 225 -27.15 7.37 -24.81
CA LEU A 225 -28.33 8.20 -24.66
C LEU A 225 -28.02 9.61 -25.17
N PRO A 226 -28.94 10.32 -25.84
CA PRO A 226 -28.70 11.70 -26.22
C PRO A 226 -28.28 12.47 -24.97
N ASN A 227 -27.08 13.06 -24.98
CA ASN A 227 -26.53 13.80 -23.85
C ASN A 227 -27.32 15.11 -23.70
N LYS A 228 -28.55 15.02 -23.19
CA LYS A 228 -29.17 16.18 -22.56
C LYS A 228 -28.50 16.26 -21.19
N ASN A 229 -28.19 17.46 -20.72
CA ASN A 229 -27.61 17.72 -19.40
C ASN A 229 -28.54 17.20 -18.28
N TYR A 230 -28.64 15.88 -18.12
CA TYR A 230 -29.65 15.23 -17.29
C TYR A 230 -29.26 15.20 -15.81
N SER A 231 -27.97 15.39 -15.48
CA SER A 231 -27.53 15.66 -14.11
C SER A 231 -26.13 16.26 -14.10
N LYS A 232 -25.89 17.30 -13.29
CA LYS A 232 -24.51 17.68 -12.90
C LYS A 232 -23.82 16.46 -12.28
N ASP A 233 -22.55 16.23 -12.61
CA ASP A 233 -21.77 15.09 -12.07
C ASP A 233 -21.64 15.13 -10.54
N PHE A 234 -20.92 14.16 -9.95
CA PHE A 234 -20.66 14.15 -8.52
C PHE A 234 -19.94 15.41 -8.07
N ASN A 235 -20.36 15.98 -6.93
CA ASN A 235 -19.58 17.00 -6.27
C ASN A 235 -18.37 16.37 -5.53
N LEU A 236 -17.44 17.18 -5.04
CA LEU A 236 -16.23 16.67 -4.38
C LEU A 236 -16.56 15.79 -3.16
N GLU A 237 -17.54 16.16 -2.35
CA GLU A 237 -17.94 15.39 -1.16
C GLU A 237 -18.48 14.00 -1.56
N GLU A 238 -19.37 13.95 -2.55
CA GLU A 238 -19.90 12.71 -3.12
C GLU A 238 -18.79 11.84 -3.71
N GLU A 239 -17.79 12.43 -4.38
CA GLU A 239 -16.63 11.69 -4.89
C GLU A 239 -15.82 11.05 -3.76
N LEU A 240 -15.52 11.81 -2.70
CA LEU A 240 -14.74 11.32 -1.56
C LEU A 240 -15.46 10.18 -0.84
N GLU A 241 -16.78 10.31 -0.62
CA GLU A 241 -17.59 9.24 -0.04
C GLU A 241 -17.59 7.97 -0.91
N ILE A 242 -17.69 8.15 -2.23
CA ILE A 242 -17.66 7.05 -3.20
C ILE A 242 -16.30 6.34 -3.18
N GLU A 243 -15.21 7.11 -3.19
CA GLU A 243 -13.84 6.60 -3.15
C GLU A 243 -13.58 5.83 -1.86
N GLU A 244 -13.93 6.40 -0.70
CA GLU A 244 -13.80 5.73 0.59
C GLU A 244 -14.61 4.42 0.61
N LYS A 245 -15.85 4.43 0.11
CA LYS A 245 -16.72 3.27 0.13
C LYS A 245 -16.30 2.14 -0.82
N ILE A 246 -15.70 2.48 -1.96
CA ILE A 246 -15.39 1.52 -3.04
C ILE A 246 -13.90 1.13 -3.05
N LEU A 247 -12.99 2.09 -2.83
CA LEU A 247 -11.55 1.87 -2.82
C LEU A 247 -11.00 1.67 -1.40
N GLY A 248 -11.69 2.20 -0.38
CA GLY A 248 -11.23 2.19 1.01
C GLY A 248 -10.27 3.33 1.37
N PHE A 249 -10.21 4.37 0.54
CA PHE A 249 -9.39 5.57 0.74
C PHE A 249 -9.80 6.68 -0.24
N CYS A 250 -9.57 7.94 0.15
CA CYS A 250 -9.80 9.11 -0.71
C CYS A 250 -8.59 9.45 -1.59
N ILE A 251 -8.85 9.72 -2.88
CA ILE A 251 -7.87 10.06 -3.92
C ILE A 251 -8.04 11.50 -4.41
N SER A 252 -9.27 11.91 -4.75
CA SER A 252 -9.57 13.25 -5.30
C SER A 252 -9.09 14.37 -4.38
N CYS A 253 -9.18 14.19 -3.06
CA CYS A 253 -8.67 15.12 -2.06
C CYS A 253 -8.20 14.36 -0.81
N SER A 254 -7.17 14.87 -0.14
CA SER A 254 -6.81 14.38 1.20
C SER A 254 -7.88 14.83 2.21
N PRO A 255 -8.34 13.97 3.13
CA PRO A 255 -9.28 14.38 4.16
C PRO A 255 -8.81 15.60 4.97
N LEU A 256 -7.50 15.68 5.26
CA LEU A 256 -6.92 16.83 5.96
C LEU A 256 -6.99 18.13 5.14
N GLN A 257 -6.90 18.03 3.82
CA GLN A 257 -7.03 19.17 2.94
C GLN A 257 -8.49 19.59 2.79
N TYR A 258 -9.42 18.63 2.77
CA TYR A 258 -10.85 18.90 2.72
C TYR A 258 -11.32 19.67 3.96
N PHE A 259 -10.92 19.24 5.16
CA PHE A 259 -11.28 19.88 6.43
C PHE A 259 -10.33 21.00 6.88
N ARG A 260 -9.51 21.55 5.97
CA ARG A 260 -8.45 22.50 6.33
C ARG A 260 -8.98 23.75 7.04
N SER A 261 -10.08 24.32 6.56
CA SER A 261 -10.68 25.51 7.15
C SER A 261 -11.16 25.27 8.58
N GLU A 262 -11.76 24.10 8.85
CA GLU A 262 -12.22 23.72 10.19
C GLU A 262 -11.02 23.48 11.13
N LEU A 263 -9.96 22.84 10.64
CA LEU A 263 -8.75 22.59 11.41
C LEU A 263 -8.01 23.87 11.79
N GLU A 264 -8.02 24.89 10.92
CA GLU A 264 -7.43 26.19 11.19
C GLU A 264 -8.18 26.95 12.32
N GLU A 265 -9.50 26.75 12.47
CA GLU A 265 -10.30 27.32 13.57
C GLU A 265 -9.99 26.68 14.94
N TYR A 266 -9.57 25.40 14.98
CA TYR A 266 -9.15 24.74 16.23
C TYR A 266 -7.74 25.12 16.71
N HIS A 267 -6.97 25.85 15.89
CA HIS A 267 -5.64 26.34 16.25
C HIS A 267 -5.64 27.76 16.85
N THR A 268 -6.81 28.39 17.00
CA THR A 268 -7.04 29.61 17.79
C THR A 268 -7.66 29.31 19.15
#